data_AF-A0A371PDC3-F1
#
_entry.id   AF-A0A371PDC3-F1
#
_cell.length_a   1.000
_cell.length_b   1.000
_cell.length_c   1.000
_cell.angle_alpha   90.00
_cell.angle_beta   90.00
_cell.angle_gamma   90.00
#
_symmetry.space_group_name_H-M   'P 1'
#
loop_
_entity.id
_entity.type
_entity.pdbx_description
1 polymer ?
#
loop_
_entity_poly.entity_id
_entity_poly.type
_entity_poly.pdbx_seq_one_letter_code
_entity_poly.pdbx_strand_id
1 'polypeptide(L)'
;MTTTAQRDELATAILALLWETTDHQISREIAHLADITADTDDDGSHAAPPGLVMPSGGCITTRVVATARGHQGVSEAMRVAVWPTAEGDDPAFVVTRSDSDRTLPVALTDVQPEVTEHLRHQVNDFIAAIIAQMVADLDVKMQRTYIRESQGDLAEYTED
;
A
#
# COMPACT_ATOMS: atom_id res chain seq x y z
N MET A 1 6.27 29.77 3.64
CA MET A 1 5.30 28.98 4.43
C MET A 1 4.21 28.51 3.50
N THR A 2 4.04 27.20 3.38
CA THR A 2 3.06 26.53 2.52
C THR A 2 1.68 26.59 3.19
N THR A 3 0.64 27.02 2.48
CA THR A 3 -0.73 27.07 3.05
C THR A 3 -1.30 25.65 3.19
N THR A 4 -2.32 25.47 4.04
CA THR A 4 -3.00 24.17 4.18
C THR A 4 -3.51 23.63 2.83
N ALA A 5 -4.10 24.49 2.01
CA ALA A 5 -4.58 24.11 0.67
C ALA A 5 -3.43 23.62 -0.24
N GLN A 6 -2.29 24.31 -0.23
CA GLN A 6 -1.11 23.89 -0.98
C GLN A 6 -0.54 22.56 -0.48
N ARG A 7 -0.61 22.28 0.83
CA ARG A 7 -0.16 21.00 1.38
C ARG A 7 -1.05 19.84 0.95
N ASP A 8 -2.36 20.07 0.86
CA ASP A 8 -3.31 19.06 0.38
C ASP A 8 -3.12 18.78 -1.13
N GLU A 9 -2.85 19.81 -1.94
CA GLU A 9 -2.49 19.66 -3.36
C GLU A 9 -1.23 18.79 -3.53
N LEU A 10 -0.20 19.03 -2.71
CA LEU A 10 1.05 18.25 -2.76
C LEU A 10 0.85 16.81 -2.25
N ALA A 11 0.06 16.61 -1.20
CA ALA A 11 -0.30 15.27 -0.75
C ALA A 11 -1.03 14.47 -1.84
N THR A 12 -1.90 15.15 -2.61
CA THR A 12 -2.58 14.57 -3.77
C THR A 12 -1.60 14.19 -4.88
N ALA A 13 -0.58 15.04 -5.14
CA ALA A 13 0.46 14.73 -6.13
C ALA A 13 1.32 13.53 -5.71
N ILE A 14 1.68 13.41 -4.43
CA ILE A 14 2.40 12.23 -3.89
C ILE A 14 1.54 10.98 -4.06
N LEU A 15 0.24 11.06 -3.77
CA LEU A 15 -0.67 9.93 -3.97
C LEU A 15 -0.77 9.53 -5.44
N ALA A 16 -0.90 10.49 -6.37
CA ALA A 16 -0.93 10.17 -7.80
C ALA A 16 0.32 9.38 -8.23
N LEU A 17 1.50 9.78 -7.74
CA LEU A 17 2.74 9.02 -7.96
C LEU A 17 2.69 7.62 -7.33
N LEU A 18 2.21 7.49 -6.09
CA LEU A 18 2.05 6.19 -5.42
C LEU A 18 1.12 5.28 -6.21
N TRP A 19 -0.01 5.79 -6.67
CA TRP A 19 -0.99 5.07 -7.48
C TRP A 19 -0.39 4.58 -8.79
N GLU A 20 0.20 5.49 -9.59
CA GLU A 20 0.83 5.13 -10.87
C GLU A 20 1.91 4.06 -10.71
N THR A 21 2.74 4.22 -9.68
CA THR A 21 3.80 3.25 -9.36
C THR A 21 3.22 1.91 -8.94
N THR A 22 2.18 1.93 -8.10
CA THR A 22 1.50 0.72 -7.65
C THR A 22 0.85 -0.02 -8.81
N ASP A 23 0.10 0.68 -9.66
CA ASP A 23 -0.56 0.13 -10.86
C ASP A 23 0.43 -0.53 -11.82
N HIS A 24 1.59 0.11 -12.04
CA HIS A 24 2.65 -0.46 -12.86
C HIS A 24 3.24 -1.75 -12.26
N GLN A 25 3.49 -1.77 -10.94
CA GLN A 25 4.13 -2.89 -10.26
C GLN A 25 3.20 -4.10 -10.14
N ILE A 26 1.93 -3.91 -9.73
CA ILE A 26 0.96 -5.00 -9.59
C ILE A 26 0.68 -5.70 -10.93
N SER A 27 0.65 -4.94 -12.01
CA SER A 27 0.45 -5.45 -13.37
C SER A 27 1.59 -6.39 -13.81
N ARG A 28 2.78 -6.24 -13.23
CA ARG A 28 3.97 -7.04 -13.59
C ARG A 28 4.20 -8.21 -12.66
N GLU A 29 4.12 -8.00 -11.35
CA GLU A 29 4.62 -8.97 -10.37
C GLU A 29 3.58 -9.97 -9.89
N ILE A 30 2.30 -9.58 -9.79
CA ILE A 30 1.28 -10.40 -9.10
C ILE A 30 0.16 -10.86 -10.05
N ALA A 31 0.00 -10.23 -11.21
CA ALA A 31 -1.13 -10.48 -12.13
C ALA A 31 -1.27 -11.95 -12.59
N HIS A 32 -0.19 -12.73 -12.50
CA HIS A 32 -0.20 -14.15 -12.83
C HIS A 32 -0.65 -15.05 -11.65
N LEU A 33 -0.45 -14.61 -10.41
CA LEU A 33 -0.75 -15.38 -9.19
C LEU A 33 -2.15 -15.09 -8.64
N ALA A 34 -2.63 -13.85 -8.79
CA ALA A 34 -3.81 -13.37 -8.12
C ALA A 34 -4.69 -12.52 -9.03
N ASP A 35 -5.97 -12.44 -8.67
CA ASP A 35 -6.84 -11.37 -9.12
C ASP A 35 -6.64 -10.17 -8.20
N ILE A 36 -6.40 -9.00 -8.80
CA ILE A 36 -5.98 -7.80 -8.09
C ILE A 36 -7.02 -6.72 -8.26
N THR A 37 -7.38 -6.08 -7.15
CA THR A 37 -8.20 -4.86 -7.15
C THR A 37 -7.44 -3.78 -6.41
N ALA A 38 -7.41 -2.58 -6.98
CA ALA A 38 -6.84 -1.41 -6.33
C ALA A 38 -7.88 -0.28 -6.29
N ASP A 39 -7.91 0.44 -5.18
CA ASP A 39 -8.81 1.57 -4.97
C ASP A 39 -8.11 2.70 -4.22
N THR A 40 -8.66 3.91 -4.34
CA THR A 40 -8.20 5.10 -3.63
C THR A 40 -9.22 5.62 -2.61
N ASP A 41 -10.30 4.87 -2.37
CA ASP A 41 -11.41 5.34 -1.56
C ASP A 41 -11.09 5.24 -0.06
N ASP A 42 -11.36 6.34 0.64
CA ASP A 42 -11.37 6.38 2.10
C ASP A 42 -12.70 5.84 2.61
N ASP A 43 -12.66 4.84 3.49
CA ASP A 43 -13.84 4.33 4.20
C ASP A 43 -14.22 5.21 5.41
N GLY A 44 -13.48 6.31 5.62
CA GLY A 44 -13.69 7.29 6.68
C GLY A 44 -13.23 6.81 8.07
N SER A 45 -12.54 5.67 8.15
CA SER A 45 -12.09 5.08 9.41
C SER A 45 -10.67 5.48 9.82
N HIS A 46 -9.93 6.14 8.94
CA HIS A 46 -8.52 6.46 9.20
C HIS A 46 -8.36 7.63 10.17
N ALA A 47 -7.42 7.47 11.09
CA ALA A 47 -6.96 8.53 11.97
C ALA A 47 -5.49 8.82 11.67
N ALA A 48 -5.12 10.11 11.67
CA ALA A 48 -3.74 10.51 11.48
C ALA A 48 -2.86 9.93 12.61
N PRO A 49 -1.72 9.29 12.30
CA PRO A 49 -0.78 8.83 13.31
C PRO A 49 -0.24 9.99 14.18
N PRO A 50 0.29 9.71 15.38
CA PRO A 50 0.85 10.73 16.25
C PRO A 50 1.91 11.59 15.55
N GLY A 51 1.80 12.91 15.65
CA GLY A 51 2.70 13.88 15.01
C GLY A 51 2.38 14.21 13.54
N LEU A 52 1.37 13.54 12.96
CA LEU A 52 0.89 13.75 11.60
C LEU A 52 -0.50 14.41 11.61
N VAL A 53 -0.86 15.01 10.49
CA VAL A 53 -2.10 15.78 10.33
C VAL A 53 -2.97 15.12 9.29
N MET A 54 -4.29 15.08 9.54
CA MET A 54 -5.28 14.66 8.56
C MET A 54 -5.39 15.74 7.47
N PRO A 55 -5.23 15.41 6.17
CA PRO A 55 -5.53 16.35 5.09
C PRO A 55 -6.97 16.86 5.17
N SER A 56 -7.24 18.11 4.76
CA SER A 56 -8.58 18.67 4.93
C SER A 56 -9.64 17.98 4.04
N GLY A 57 -9.19 17.32 2.97
CA GLY A 57 -10.01 16.49 2.09
C GLY A 57 -10.28 15.06 2.59
N GLY A 58 -9.78 14.66 3.76
CA GLY A 58 -9.85 13.28 4.26
C GLY A 58 -8.59 12.46 3.99
N CYS A 59 -8.55 11.22 4.47
CA CYS A 59 -7.37 10.37 4.34
C CYS A 59 -7.29 9.83 2.91
N ILE A 60 -6.34 10.32 2.13
CA ILE A 60 -6.18 9.85 0.76
C ILE A 60 -5.27 8.62 0.78
N THR A 61 -5.81 7.45 0.42
CA THR A 61 -5.10 6.17 0.49
C THR A 61 -5.01 5.48 -0.86
N THR A 62 -4.07 4.55 -1.00
CA THR A 62 -4.05 3.57 -2.09
C THR A 62 -4.13 2.20 -1.44
N ARG A 63 -5.20 1.46 -1.73
CA ARG A 63 -5.40 0.09 -1.29
C ARG A 63 -5.14 -0.85 -2.46
N VAL A 64 -4.46 -1.96 -2.19
CA VAL A 64 -4.36 -3.09 -3.11
C VAL A 64 -4.82 -4.34 -2.38
N VAL A 65 -5.66 -5.13 -3.04
CA VAL A 65 -6.11 -6.43 -2.58
C VAL A 65 -5.76 -7.46 -3.64
N ALA A 66 -5.02 -8.49 -3.24
CA ALA A 66 -4.68 -9.64 -4.08
C ALA A 66 -5.43 -10.87 -3.57
N THR A 67 -6.22 -11.50 -4.43
CA THR A 67 -6.94 -12.75 -4.12
C THR A 67 -6.34 -13.89 -4.94
N ALA A 68 -5.86 -14.94 -4.28
CA ALA A 68 -5.22 -16.07 -4.94
C ALA A 68 -6.17 -16.77 -5.93
N ARG A 69 -5.69 -17.05 -7.14
CA ARG A 69 -6.46 -17.86 -8.09
C ARG A 69 -6.48 -19.31 -7.65
N GLY A 70 -7.65 -19.94 -7.69
CA GLY A 70 -7.80 -21.36 -7.38
C GLY A 70 -7.83 -21.72 -5.88
N HIS A 71 -7.66 -20.75 -4.97
CA HIS A 71 -7.79 -20.97 -3.52
C HIS A 71 -8.84 -20.02 -2.93
N GLN A 72 -10.06 -20.52 -2.72
CA GLN A 72 -11.15 -19.70 -2.19
C GLN A 72 -10.81 -19.14 -0.81
N GLY A 73 -11.01 -17.83 -0.63
CA GLY A 73 -10.82 -17.14 0.65
C GLY A 73 -9.37 -16.80 1.01
N VAL A 74 -8.40 -17.10 0.13
CA VAL A 74 -7.00 -16.70 0.34
C VAL A 74 -6.77 -15.34 -0.29
N SER A 75 -6.63 -14.32 0.54
CA SER A 75 -6.34 -12.95 0.10
C SER A 75 -5.30 -12.26 0.99
N GLU A 76 -4.66 -11.27 0.38
CA GLU A 76 -3.83 -10.27 1.04
C GLU A 76 -4.25 -8.88 0.64
N ALA A 77 -4.09 -7.94 1.57
CA ALA A 77 -4.38 -6.54 1.33
C ALA A 77 -3.29 -5.66 1.93
N MET A 78 -2.89 -4.63 1.18
CA MET A 78 -2.04 -3.56 1.67
C MET A 78 -2.77 -2.23 1.48
N ARG A 79 -2.49 -1.27 2.35
CA ARG A 79 -2.94 0.11 2.18
C ARG A 79 -1.82 1.06 2.55
N VAL A 80 -1.59 2.04 1.68
CA VAL A 80 -0.65 3.15 1.90
C VAL A 80 -1.40 4.46 2.00
N ALA A 81 -0.96 5.36 2.87
CA ALA A 81 -1.58 6.65 3.11
C ALA A 81 -0.52 7.75 3.17
N VAL A 82 -0.86 8.95 2.70
CA VAL A 82 0.02 10.13 2.71
C VAL A 82 -0.44 11.10 3.80
N TRP A 83 0.48 11.53 4.65
CA TRP A 83 0.19 12.42 5.77
C TRP A 83 1.09 13.65 5.79
N PRO A 84 0.55 14.87 5.80
CA PRO A 84 1.31 16.06 6.14
C PRO A 84 1.84 16.01 7.59
N THR A 85 3.07 16.51 7.81
CA THR A 85 3.61 16.67 9.17
C THR A 85 3.07 17.92 9.85
N ALA A 86 2.93 17.92 11.18
CA ALA A 86 2.44 19.10 11.90
C ALA A 86 3.37 20.31 11.75
N GLU A 87 4.68 20.11 11.76
CA GLU A 87 5.68 21.18 11.70
C GLU A 87 5.91 21.68 10.26
N GLY A 88 5.81 20.80 9.25
CA GLY A 88 5.83 21.18 7.84
C GLY A 88 7.20 21.55 7.25
N ASP A 89 8.27 21.22 7.96
CA ASP A 89 9.63 21.59 7.56
C ASP A 89 10.32 20.45 6.78
N ASP A 90 10.85 19.43 7.46
CA ASP A 90 11.47 18.26 6.84
C ASP A 90 11.49 17.08 7.83
N PRO A 91 10.78 15.97 7.56
CA PRO A 91 9.94 15.74 6.38
C PRO A 91 8.68 16.61 6.39
N ALA A 92 8.23 17.02 5.20
CA ALA A 92 6.99 17.76 5.03
C ALA A 92 5.77 16.84 4.95
N PHE A 93 5.99 15.60 4.49
CA PHE A 93 4.99 14.54 4.42
C PHE A 93 5.60 13.19 4.82
N VAL A 94 4.77 12.27 5.27
CA VAL A 94 5.14 10.89 5.56
C VAL A 94 4.13 9.97 4.86
N VAL A 95 4.63 9.04 4.06
CA VAL A 95 3.84 7.94 3.53
C VAL A 95 3.94 6.76 4.49
N THR A 96 2.81 6.17 4.88
CA THR A 96 2.77 5.05 5.82
C THR A 96 2.06 3.86 5.19
N ARG A 97 2.51 2.65 5.49
CA ARG A 97 1.74 1.41 5.25
C ARG A 97 0.91 1.08 6.49
N SER A 98 -0.38 0.76 6.33
CA SER A 98 -1.34 0.64 7.45
C SER A 98 -1.07 -0.51 8.41
N ASP A 99 -0.49 -1.60 7.93
CA ASP A 99 -0.27 -2.87 8.63
C ASP A 99 1.20 -3.11 9.01
N SER A 100 2.05 -2.08 8.90
CA SER A 100 3.48 -2.19 9.23
C SER A 100 4.07 -0.86 9.68
N ASP A 101 5.21 -0.90 10.37
CA ASP A 101 5.97 0.31 10.74
C ASP A 101 6.75 0.93 9.57
N ARG A 102 6.54 0.44 8.33
CA ARG A 102 7.23 0.94 7.15
C ARG A 102 6.69 2.31 6.77
N THR A 103 7.59 3.28 6.75
CA THR A 103 7.30 4.67 6.38
C THR A 103 8.28 5.18 5.33
N LEU A 104 7.84 6.17 4.56
CA LEU A 104 8.67 6.92 3.62
C LEU A 104 8.51 8.42 3.95
N PRO A 105 9.53 9.07 4.55
CA PRO A 105 9.55 10.51 4.70
C PRO A 105 9.73 11.19 3.34
N VAL A 106 9.00 12.28 3.11
CA VAL A 106 9.04 13.06 1.86
C VAL A 106 9.33 14.52 2.20
N ALA A 107 10.43 15.03 1.68
CA ALA A 107 10.82 16.42 1.83
C ALA A 107 9.96 17.33 0.94
N LEU A 108 9.78 18.59 1.33
CA LEU A 108 9.05 19.56 0.49
C LEU A 108 9.73 19.80 -0.85
N THR A 109 11.07 19.76 -0.86
CA THR A 109 11.91 19.96 -2.05
C THR A 109 11.76 18.85 -3.09
N ASP A 110 11.23 17.70 -2.68
CA ASP A 110 11.03 16.55 -3.56
C ASP A 110 9.68 16.58 -4.30
N VAL A 111 8.80 17.49 -3.92
CA VAL A 111 7.46 17.66 -4.50
C VAL A 111 7.22 19.07 -5.05
N GLN A 112 8.13 20.02 -4.81
CA GLN A 112 8.05 21.39 -5.31
C GLN A 112 9.26 21.78 -6.17
N PRO A 113 9.04 22.51 -7.29
CA PRO A 113 7.74 22.85 -7.89
C PRO A 113 7.07 21.65 -8.59
N GLU A 114 7.83 20.60 -8.84
CA GLU A 114 7.42 19.36 -9.51
C GLU A 114 8.03 18.18 -8.77
N VAL A 115 7.45 16.99 -8.93
CA VAL A 115 7.94 15.77 -8.31
C VAL A 115 9.31 15.38 -8.87
N THR A 116 10.31 15.25 -7.99
CA THR A 116 11.69 14.96 -8.37
C THR A 116 11.88 13.50 -8.77
N GLU A 117 12.91 13.24 -9.59
CA GLU A 117 13.36 11.88 -9.88
C GLU A 117 13.78 11.14 -8.60
N HIS A 118 14.34 11.85 -7.61
CA HIS A 118 14.71 11.26 -6.33
C HIS A 118 13.49 10.62 -5.64
N LEU A 119 12.39 11.37 -5.53
CA LEU A 119 11.16 10.86 -4.94
C LEU A 119 10.56 9.72 -5.76
N ARG A 120 10.59 9.81 -7.09
CA ARG A 120 10.12 8.72 -7.97
C ARG A 120 10.84 7.41 -7.69
N HIS A 121 12.18 7.45 -7.54
CA HIS A 121 12.96 6.26 -7.19
C HIS A 121 12.61 5.74 -5.79
N GLN A 122 12.50 6.63 -4.80
CA GLN A 122 12.14 6.22 -3.44
C GLN A 122 10.74 5.60 -3.35
N VAL A 123 9.76 6.18 -4.04
CA VAL A 123 8.40 5.65 -4.12
C VAL A 123 8.40 4.29 -4.83
N ASN A 124 9.14 4.15 -5.92
CA ASN A 124 9.29 2.86 -6.61
C ASN A 124 9.87 1.78 -5.69
N ASP A 125 10.96 2.06 -4.98
CA ASP A 125 11.58 1.11 -4.06
C ASP A 125 10.67 0.77 -2.88
N PHE A 126 9.95 1.77 -2.37
CA PHE A 126 8.99 1.62 -1.29
C PHE A 126 7.84 0.69 -1.69
N ILE A 127 7.21 0.94 -2.84
CA ILE A 127 6.09 0.15 -3.36
C ILE A 127 6.55 -1.26 -3.75
N ALA A 128 7.70 -1.39 -4.43
CA ALA A 128 8.25 -2.70 -4.79
C ALA A 128 8.48 -3.58 -3.55
N ALA A 129 9.05 -3.02 -2.49
CA ALA A 129 9.26 -3.76 -1.25
C ALA A 129 7.94 -4.19 -0.58
N ILE A 130 6.90 -3.35 -0.63
CA ILE A 130 5.58 -3.72 -0.07
C ILE A 130 4.94 -4.83 -0.91
N ILE A 131 4.97 -4.71 -2.23
CA ILE A 131 4.41 -5.71 -3.15
C ILE A 131 5.14 -7.06 -2.99
N ALA A 132 6.47 -7.06 -2.94
CA ALA A 132 7.23 -8.28 -2.71
C ALA A 132 6.85 -8.98 -1.40
N GLN A 133 6.64 -8.22 -0.32
CA GLN A 133 6.16 -8.77 0.94
C GLN A 133 4.73 -9.33 0.81
N MET A 134 3.82 -8.59 0.17
CA MET A 134 2.45 -9.03 -0.06
C MET A 134 2.38 -10.33 -0.87
N VAL A 135 3.23 -10.49 -1.90
CA VAL A 135 3.35 -11.73 -2.68
C VAL A 135 3.86 -12.87 -1.81
N ALA A 136 4.89 -12.63 -1.00
CA ALA A 136 5.44 -13.65 -0.11
C ALA A 136 4.38 -14.13 0.92
N ASP A 137 3.64 -13.20 1.51
CA ASP A 137 2.58 -13.52 2.47
C ASP A 137 1.45 -14.32 1.81
N LEU A 138 1.06 -13.93 0.58
CA LEU A 138 0.05 -14.64 -0.20
C LEU A 138 0.50 -16.08 -0.53
N ASP A 139 1.74 -16.28 -0.98
CA ASP A 139 2.29 -17.60 -1.28
C ASP A 139 2.33 -18.50 -0.04
N VAL A 140 2.76 -17.95 1.10
CA VAL A 140 2.74 -18.68 2.39
C VAL A 140 1.31 -19.07 2.77
N LYS A 141 0.32 -18.17 2.60
CA LYS A 141 -1.08 -18.51 2.86
C LYS A 141 -1.59 -19.61 1.91
N MET A 142 -1.28 -19.53 0.62
CA MET A 142 -1.65 -20.56 -0.36
C MET A 142 -1.06 -21.93 0.00
N GLN A 143 0.24 -21.99 0.32
CA GLN A 143 0.91 -23.23 0.73
C GLN A 143 0.30 -23.82 2.00
N ARG A 144 -0.02 -22.99 3.00
CA ARG A 144 -0.68 -23.45 4.22
C ARG A 144 -2.07 -24.01 3.96
N THR A 145 -2.84 -23.38 3.07
CA THR A 145 -4.16 -23.87 2.66
C THR A 145 -4.05 -25.19 1.93
N TYR A 146 -3.11 -25.31 0.98
CA TYR A 146 -2.87 -26.56 0.25
C TYR A 146 -2.46 -27.72 1.17
N ILE A 147 -1.58 -27.48 2.15
CA ILE A 147 -1.20 -28.50 3.15
C ILE A 147 -2.43 -28.93 3.97
N ARG A 148 -3.29 -27.99 4.37
CA ARG A 148 -4.50 -28.30 5.13
C ARG A 148 -5.50 -29.11 4.31
N GLU A 149 -5.74 -28.72 3.06
CA GLU A 149 -6.65 -29.43 2.15
C GLU A 149 -6.13 -30.84 1.84
N SER A 150 -4.84 -31.00 1.54
CA SER A 150 -4.24 -32.32 1.29
C SER A 150 -4.24 -33.23 2.52
N GLN A 151 -4.12 -32.69 3.74
CA GLN A 151 -4.26 -33.47 4.98
C GLN A 151 -5.73 -33.82 5.30
N GLY A 152 -6.68 -32.96 4.93
CA GLY A 152 -8.11 -33.23 5.06
C GLY A 152 -8.58 -34.33 4.11
N ASP A 153 -8.15 -34.28 2.85
CA ASP A 153 -8.44 -35.31 1.85
C ASP A 153 -7.88 -36.68 2.26
N LEU A 154 -6.66 -36.73 2.82
CA LEU A 154 -6.10 -37.99 3.33
C LEU A 154 -6.92 -38.59 4.48
N ALA A 155 -7.57 -37.78 5.31
CA ALA A 155 -8.42 -38.27 6.40
C ALA A 155 -9.74 -38.87 5.89
N GLU A 156 -10.36 -38.30 4.85
CA GLU A 156 -11.61 -38.80 4.27
C GLU A 156 -11.47 -40.15 3.55
N TYR A 157 -10.28 -40.52 3.07
CA TYR A 157 -10.03 -41.85 2.47
C TYR A 157 -9.58 -42.93 3.45
N THR A 158 -9.53 -42.64 4.75
CA THR A 158 -9.13 -43.62 5.78
C THR A 158 -10.29 -44.11 6.66
N GLU A 159 -11.52 -43.67 6.40
CA GLU A 159 -12.72 -44.17 7.07
C GLU A 159 -13.41 -45.23 6.17
N ASP A 160 -12.94 -46.47 6.30
CA ASP A 160 -13.60 -47.72 5.85
C ASP A 160 -14.65 -48.17 6.90
#